data_AF-A0A2V7UFN8-F1
#
_entry.id   AF-A0A2V7UFN8-F1
#
_cell.length_a   1.000
_cell.length_b   1.000
_cell.length_c   1.000
_cell.angle_alpha   90.00
_cell.angle_beta   90.00
_cell.angle_gamma   90.00
#
_symmetry.space_group_name_H-M   'P 1'
#
loop_
_entity.id
_entity.type
_entity.pdbx_description
1 polymer ?
#
loop_
_entity_poly.entity_id
_entity_poly.type
_entity_poly.pdbx_seq_one_letter_code
_entity_poly.pdbx_strand_id
1 'polypeptide(L)' 'MIRSGAAKPRQAFEQLQASVLFCGRCRAPQPVRERLLLVLPDGELYEYLCTACGESVGKRKLTGAPPVVIA' A
#
# COMPACT_ATOMS: atom_id res chain seq x y z
N MET A 1 -8.44 36.13 -11.52
CA MET A 1 -9.53 35.12 -11.47
C MET A 1 -8.90 33.76 -11.17
N ILE A 2 -9.00 33.33 -9.91
CA ILE A 2 -8.49 32.04 -9.40
C ILE A 2 -9.41 30.92 -9.89
N ARG A 3 -8.92 30.03 -10.76
CA ARG A 3 -9.69 28.86 -11.23
C ARG A 3 -9.62 27.78 -10.15
N SER A 4 -10.75 27.59 -9.46
CA SER A 4 -11.02 26.47 -8.57
C SER A 4 -10.72 25.14 -9.26
N GLY A 5 -9.80 24.35 -8.70
CA GLY A 5 -9.58 22.96 -9.10
C GLY A 5 -10.82 22.14 -8.76
N ALA A 6 -11.45 21.54 -9.78
CA ALA A 6 -12.58 20.65 -9.60
C ALA A 6 -12.18 19.46 -8.71
N ALA A 7 -12.91 19.26 -7.62
CA ALA A 7 -12.77 18.08 -6.78
C ALA A 7 -13.22 16.85 -7.60
N LYS A 8 -12.25 16.03 -8.03
CA LYS A 8 -12.53 14.74 -8.67
C LYS A 8 -13.37 13.90 -7.68
N PRO A 9 -14.52 13.34 -8.08
CA PRO A 9 -15.32 12.52 -7.18
C PRO A 9 -14.45 11.37 -6.68
N ARG A 10 -14.37 11.18 -5.35
CA ARG A 10 -13.62 10.08 -4.73
C ARG A 10 -14.20 8.77 -5.23
N GLN A 11 -13.53 8.16 -6.21
CA GLN A 11 -13.85 6.81 -6.65
C GLN A 11 -13.48 5.88 -5.49
N ALA A 12 -14.48 5.26 -4.87
CA ALA A 12 -14.30 4.42 -3.66
C ALA A 12 -13.42 3.17 -3.87
N PHE A 13 -12.85 3.00 -5.07
CA PHE A 13 -12.04 1.85 -5.49
C PHE A 13 -10.63 2.23 -5.95
N GLU A 14 -10.13 3.45 -5.69
CA GLU A 14 -8.80 3.87 -6.18
C GLU A 14 -7.63 3.06 -5.59
N GLN A 15 -7.78 2.50 -4.39
CA GLN A 15 -6.70 1.78 -3.72
C GLN A 15 -7.17 0.41 -3.24
N LEU A 16 -6.64 -0.63 -3.88
CA LEU A 16 -6.87 -2.02 -3.51
C LEU A 16 -5.70 -2.54 -2.67
N GLN A 17 -6.03 -3.36 -1.68
CA GLN A 17 -5.08 -4.06 -0.83
C GLN A 17 -5.33 -5.57 -0.96
N ALA A 18 -4.26 -6.36 -0.89
CA ALA A 18 -4.38 -7.81 -0.85
C ALA A 18 -4.94 -8.23 0.52
N SER A 19 -6.02 -9.02 0.53
CA SER A 19 -6.57 -9.63 1.74
C SER A 19 -6.03 -11.05 1.98
N VAL A 20 -5.69 -11.77 0.90
CA VAL A 20 -5.18 -13.14 0.93
C VAL A 20 -4.03 -13.28 -0.07
N LEU A 21 -2.93 -13.92 0.34
CA LEU A 21 -1.83 -14.31 -0.53
C LEU A 21 -1.37 -15.73 -0.22
N PHE A 22 -0.73 -16.39 -1.18
CA PHE A 22 -0.11 -17.68 -0.92
C PHE A 22 1.12 -17.51 -0.03
N CYS A 23 1.19 -18.27 1.07
CA CYS A 23 2.35 -18.30 1.95
C CYS A 23 3.18 -19.56 1.70
N GLY A 24 4.43 -19.41 1.26
CA GLY A 24 5.34 -20.54 1.01
C GLY A 24 5.65 -21.37 2.26
N ARG A 25 5.62 -20.74 3.45
CA ARG A 25 5.86 -21.41 4.73
C ARG A 25 4.65 -22.21 5.22
N CYS A 26 3.45 -21.65 5.11
CA CYS A 26 2.20 -22.35 5.45
C CYS A 26 1.73 -23.32 4.35
N ARG A 27 2.25 -23.16 3.13
CA ARG A 27 1.89 -23.91 1.91
C ARG A 27 0.39 -23.83 1.58
N ALA A 28 -0.23 -22.68 1.85
CA ALA A 28 -1.64 -22.42 1.61
C ALA A 28 -1.90 -20.92 1.35
N PRO A 29 -3.04 -20.56 0.75
CA PRO A 29 -3.55 -19.19 0.80
C PRO A 29 -3.80 -18.80 2.26
N GLN A 30 -3.25 -17.66 2.68
CA GLN A 30 -3.37 -17.16 4.03
C GLN A 30 -3.82 -15.70 4.03
N PRO A 31 -4.63 -15.29 5.02
CA PRO A 31 -4.90 -13.88 5.22
C PRO A 31 -3.59 -13.13 5.47
N VAL A 32 -3.52 -11.90 4.97
CA VAL A 32 -2.35 -11.04 5.11
C VAL A 32 -2.72 -9.74 5.80
N ARG A 33 -1.77 -9.19 6.53
CA ARG A 33 -1.81 -7.81 7.02
C ARG A 33 -0.72 -7.02 6.33
N GLU A 34 -0.96 -5.74 6.14
CA GLU A 34 0.02 -4.84 5.57
C GLU A 34 0.78 -4.10 6.67
N ARG A 35 2.08 -3.88 6.45
CA ARG A 35 2.95 -3.08 7.33
C ARG A 35 3.78 -2.12 6.49
N LEU A 36 3.84 -0.86 6.90
CA LEU A 36 4.72 0.13 6.26
C LEU A 36 6.18 -0.29 6.48
N LEU A 37 6.92 -0.43 5.37
CA LEU A 37 8.32 -0.81 5.37
C LEU A 37 9.21 0.42 5.24
N LEU A 38 8.88 1.34 4.33
CA LEU A 38 9.70 2.52 4.05
C LEU A 38 8.88 3.68 3.48
N VAL A 39 9.19 4.90 3.93
CA VAL A 39 8.70 6.13 3.31
C VAL A 39 9.73 6.60 2.28
N LEU A 40 9.27 6.89 1.06
CA LEU A 40 10.08 7.32 -0.07
C LEU A 40 9.67 8.73 -0.52
N PRO A 41 10.55 9.46 -1.25
CA PRO A 41 10.20 10.74 -1.84
C PRO A 41 9.10 10.69 -2.91
N ASP A 42 8.71 9.51 -3.40
CA ASP A 42 7.67 9.34 -4.40
C ASP A 42 6.49 8.50 -3.89
N GLY A 43 6.46 8.20 -2.58
CA GLY A 43 5.38 7.46 -1.96
C GLY A 43 5.82 6.54 -0.83
N GLU A 44 5.14 5.42 -0.66
CA GLU A 44 5.31 4.54 0.48
C GLU A 44 5.46 3.09 0.02
N LEU A 45 6.39 2.37 0.62
CA LEU A 45 6.57 0.94 0.41
C LEU A 45 6.06 0.18 1.62
N TYR A 46 5.18 -0.76 1.35
CA TYR A 46 4.60 -1.66 2.32
C TYR A 46 4.99 -3.10 2.04
N GLU A 47 5.01 -3.91 3.10
CA GLU A 47 5.13 -5.36 3.03
C GLU A 47 3.83 -6.03 3.47
N TYR A 48 3.52 -7.17 2.87
CA TYR A 48 2.45 -8.05 3.31
C TYR A 48 3.02 -9.18 4.15
N LEU A 49 2.50 -9.33 5.35
CA LEU A 49 2.88 -10.39 6.29
C LEU A 49 1.73 -11.39 6.41
N CYS A 50 2.06 -12.67 6.30
CA CYS A 50 1.13 -13.76 6.62
C CYS A 50 0.68 -13.63 8.07
N THR A 51 -0.63 -13.56 8.32
CA THR A 51 -1.13 -13.39 9.69
C THR A 51 -0.93 -14.64 10.56
N ALA A 52 -0.78 -15.81 9.94
CA ALA A 52 -0.59 -17.08 10.66
C ALA A 52 0.85 -17.30 11.12
N CYS A 53 1.85 -17.03 10.28
CA CYS A 53 3.26 -17.32 10.59
C CYS A 53 4.19 -16.09 10.58
N GLY A 54 3.71 -14.93 10.18
CA GLY A 54 4.50 -13.69 10.13
C GLY A 54 5.45 -13.56 8.94
N GLU A 55 5.48 -14.55 8.04
CA GLU A 55 6.36 -14.53 6.86
C GLU A 55 6.02 -13.37 5.91
N SER A 56 7.04 -12.73 5.34
CA SER A 56 6.86 -11.74 4.28
C SER A 56 6.47 -12.45 2.99
N VAL A 57 5.26 -12.17 2.49
CA VAL A 57 4.66 -12.87 1.34
C VAL A 57 4.41 -11.94 0.16
N GLY A 58 4.71 -10.65 0.27
CA GLY A 58 4.55 -9.70 -0.82
C GLY A 58 4.93 -8.27 -0.43
N LYS A 59 4.91 -7.38 -1.42
CA LYS A 59 5.15 -5.94 -1.24
C LYS A 59 4.15 -5.14 -2.06
N ARG A 60 3.77 -3.95 -1.58
CA ARG A 60 2.96 -2.97 -2.32
C ARG A 60 3.67 -1.63 -2.26
N LYS A 61 3.80 -0.97 -3.41
CA LYS A 61 4.25 0.42 -3.48
C LYS A 61 3.03 1.31 -3.75
N LEU A 62 2.76 2.23 -2.84
CA LEU A 62 1.82 3.32 -3.06
C LEU A 62 2.59 4.51 -3.60
N THR A 63 2.33 4.89 -4.85
CA THR A 63 2.89 6.12 -5.41
C THR A 63 2.06 7.30 -4.95
N GLY A 64 2.68 8.21 -4.20
CA GLY A 64 2.08 9.45 -3.73
C GLY A 64 2.51 10.66 -4.57
N ALA A 65 1.87 11.80 -4.36
CA ALA A 65 2.47 13.06 -4.78
C ALA A 65 3.78 13.25 -4.01
N PRO A 66 4.85 13.77 -4.64
CA PRO A 66 6.13 13.96 -3.97
C PRO A 66 5.92 14.80 -2.70
N PRO A 67 6.50 14.42 -1.54
CA PRO A 67 6.35 15.16 -0.32
C PRO A 67 7.00 16.53 -0.55
N VAL A 68 6.32 17.57 -0.08
CA VAL A 68 6.89 18.92 -0.05
C VAL A 68 8.03 18.89 0.96
N VAL A 69 9.25 18.72 0.46
CA VAL A 69 10.46 18.82 1.27
C VAL A 69 10.66 20.32 1.56
N ILE A 70 10.47 20.71 2.82
CA ILE A 70 10.76 22.08 3.27
C ILE A 70 12.28 22.15 3.43
N ALA A 71 12.95 22.80 2.48
CA ALA A 71 14.37 23.14 2.56
C ALA A 71 14.55 24.51 3.23
#